data_AF-A0AB36FNW3-F1
#
_entry.id   AF-A0AB36FNW3-F1
#
_cell.length_a   1.000
_cell.length_b   1.000
_cell.length_c   1.000
_cell.angle_alpha   90.00
_cell.angle_beta   90.00
_cell.angle_gamma   90.00
#
_symmetry.space_group_name_H-M   'P 1'
#
loop_
_entity.id
_entity.type
_entity.pdbx_description
1 polymer ?
#
loop_
_entity_poly.entity_id
_entity_poly.type
_entity_poly.pdbx_seq_one_letter_code
_entity_poly.pdbx_strand_id
1 'polypeptide(L)'
;MKISPMAGDIVICTRGANIGCIGVLEGSLKRNYDTQLVCFNANAYRDENSVSCSGGPAFHILTCNLKYTGIERERSFWKFKNNLARAGNSERYALSVKIWEYQAEEPHDIFQDTDVETVLSLFESNDVPPSTLDEPIGSGDGEYYLYRGDYKVFPHPFSRKPMGQYVQDTMAKKIWSAYSRFQIMSVTEHDEPVGCGYKVTSGDGYAFKDNAEFSAFVDAYSLEVRDGYWPNQKLVVPNQNVSEWRKLHWVKQ
;
A
#
# COMPACT_ATOMS: atom_id res chain seq x y z
N MET A 1 20.21 27.76 -13.11
CA MET A 1 19.38 27.90 -11.88
C MET A 1 19.43 26.58 -11.13
N LYS A 2 19.72 26.60 -9.82
CA LYS A 2 19.69 25.38 -9.00
C LYS A 2 18.22 25.04 -8.70
N ILE A 3 17.74 23.90 -9.18
CA ILE A 3 16.39 23.41 -8.88
C ILE A 3 16.33 23.15 -7.37
N SER A 4 15.30 23.64 -6.69
CA SER A 4 15.12 23.53 -5.25
C SER A 4 13.72 23.01 -4.93
N PRO A 5 13.55 22.18 -3.88
CA PRO A 5 12.24 21.70 -3.45
C PRO A 5 11.34 22.85 -3.00
N MET A 6 10.04 22.74 -3.27
CA MET A 6 9.05 23.74 -2.89
C MET A 6 7.82 23.11 -2.25
N ALA A 7 7.13 23.88 -1.40
CA ALA A 7 5.84 23.45 -0.86
C ALA A 7 4.87 23.10 -2.00
N GLY A 8 4.26 21.91 -1.92
CA GLY A 8 3.39 21.34 -2.95
C GLY A 8 4.07 20.32 -3.86
N ASP A 9 5.41 20.27 -3.90
CA ASP A 9 6.11 19.21 -4.61
C ASP A 9 5.89 17.84 -3.93
N ILE A 10 6.05 16.79 -4.71
CA ILE A 10 5.88 15.40 -4.28
C ILE A 10 7.23 14.86 -3.79
N VAL A 11 7.20 14.09 -2.71
CA VAL A 11 8.34 13.31 -2.22
C VAL A 11 8.02 11.83 -2.32
N ILE A 12 8.95 11.05 -2.87
CA ILE A 12 8.90 9.60 -2.93
C ILE A 12 10.03 9.05 -2.07
N CYS A 13 9.69 8.17 -1.14
CA CYS A 13 10.66 7.53 -0.27
C CYS A 13 11.12 6.20 -0.87
N THR A 14 12.41 6.07 -1.17
CA THR A 14 12.99 4.85 -1.77
C THR A 14 13.87 4.05 -0.79
N ARG A 15 14.09 4.59 0.42
CA ARG A 15 14.88 3.96 1.49
C ARG A 15 14.38 4.38 2.88
N GLY A 16 14.53 3.47 3.85
CA GLY A 16 14.24 3.70 5.27
C GLY A 16 12.80 3.37 5.67
N ALA A 17 12.41 3.80 6.88
CA ALA A 17 11.15 3.42 7.51
C ALA A 17 9.87 3.79 6.74
N ASN A 18 9.95 4.74 5.79
CA ASN A 18 8.82 5.19 4.98
C ASN A 18 8.94 4.79 3.51
N ILE A 19 9.76 3.78 3.17
CA ILE A 19 9.91 3.29 1.80
C ILE A 19 8.54 3.02 1.13
N GLY A 20 8.41 3.35 -0.15
CA GLY A 20 7.16 3.24 -0.90
C GLY A 20 6.15 4.35 -0.64
N CYS A 21 6.35 5.18 0.39
CA CYS A 21 5.42 6.25 0.70
C CYS A 21 5.59 7.44 -0.25
N ILE A 22 4.46 8.00 -0.69
CA ILE A 22 4.38 9.21 -1.50
C ILE A 22 3.75 10.33 -0.68
N GLY A 23 4.51 11.40 -0.47
CA GLY A 23 4.12 12.53 0.35
C GLY A 23 4.15 13.86 -0.40
N VAL A 24 3.71 14.91 0.27
CA VAL A 24 3.73 16.30 -0.22
C VAL A 24 4.51 17.17 0.74
N LEU A 25 5.33 18.06 0.20
CA LEU A 25 5.99 19.09 0.97
C LEU A 25 4.98 20.14 1.45
N GLU A 26 4.82 20.23 2.76
CA GLU A 26 4.02 21.27 3.39
C GLU A 26 4.84 22.52 3.68
N GLY A 27 4.14 23.65 3.81
CA GLY A 27 4.73 24.90 4.27
C GLY A 27 4.40 26.09 3.38
N SER A 28 5.20 27.14 3.51
CA SER A 28 4.98 28.38 2.77
C SER A 28 5.50 28.27 1.34
N LEU A 29 4.73 28.79 0.38
CA LEU A 29 5.19 28.98 -1.01
C LEU A 29 6.18 30.15 -1.16
N LYS A 30 6.31 30.99 -0.13
CA LYS A 30 7.13 32.21 -0.14
C LYS A 30 8.47 32.05 0.58
N ARG A 31 8.70 30.91 1.24
CA ARG A 31 9.92 30.65 2.02
C ARG A 31 10.39 29.23 1.80
N ASN A 32 11.69 29.10 1.51
CA ASN A 32 12.37 27.81 1.55
C ASN A 32 13.00 27.66 2.93
N TYR A 33 12.79 26.50 3.54
CA TYR A 33 13.36 26.13 4.83
C TYR A 33 14.32 24.97 4.61
N ASP A 34 15.41 24.91 5.38
CA ASP A 34 16.36 23.80 5.32
C ASP A 34 15.69 22.48 5.72
N THR A 35 14.71 22.56 6.62
CA THR A 35 13.81 21.45 6.99
C THR A 35 12.40 21.70 6.46
N GLN A 36 11.79 20.70 5.85
CA GLN A 36 10.39 20.75 5.43
C GLN A 36 9.60 19.56 5.99
N LEU A 37 8.31 19.78 6.23
CA LEU A 37 7.41 18.72 6.66
C LEU A 37 6.90 17.97 5.42
N VAL A 38 7.05 16.66 5.39
CA VAL A 38 6.43 15.79 4.37
C VAL A 38 5.22 15.13 4.99
N CYS A 39 4.06 15.26 4.34
CA CYS A 39 2.83 14.60 4.77
C CYS A 39 2.38 13.54 3.76
N PHE A 40 2.11 12.35 4.26
CA PHE A 40 1.66 11.19 3.50
C PHE A 40 0.13 11.08 3.57
N ASN A 41 -0.49 10.50 2.53
CA ASN A 41 -1.96 10.52 2.35
C ASN A 41 -2.56 11.94 2.30
N ALA A 42 -1.81 12.87 1.71
CA ALA A 42 -2.12 14.28 1.70
C ALA A 42 -3.37 14.65 0.88
N ASN A 43 -4.43 15.11 1.55
CA ASN A 43 -5.46 15.94 0.93
C ASN A 43 -5.01 17.42 0.93
N ALA A 44 -4.15 17.75 -0.03
CA ALA A 44 -3.39 18.99 -0.02
C ALA A 44 -4.27 20.23 -0.30
N TYR A 45 -4.50 21.03 0.74
CA TYR A 45 -4.92 22.41 0.61
C TYR A 45 -3.75 23.23 0.07
N ARG A 46 -4.01 24.06 -0.94
CA ARG A 46 -3.02 25.00 -1.45
C ARG A 46 -3.67 26.29 -1.89
N ASP A 47 -3.21 27.39 -1.30
CA ASP A 47 -3.59 28.75 -1.71
C ASP A 47 -2.38 29.47 -2.34
N GLU A 48 -2.45 30.79 -2.41
CA GLU A 48 -1.38 31.65 -2.91
C GLU A 48 -0.18 31.80 -1.96
N ASN A 49 -0.31 31.34 -0.71
CA ASN A 49 0.68 31.56 0.35
C ASN A 49 1.33 30.27 0.87
N SER A 50 0.60 29.16 0.83
CA SER A 50 0.96 27.96 1.57
C SER A 50 0.33 26.68 1.00
N VAL A 51 0.95 25.56 1.38
CA VAL A 51 0.42 24.21 1.24
C VAL A 51 0.26 23.63 2.64
N SER A 52 -0.91 23.05 2.90
CA SER A 52 -1.20 22.31 4.12
C SER A 52 -1.89 20.99 3.77
N CYS A 53 -1.42 19.89 4.37
CA CYS A 53 -1.96 18.56 4.11
C CYS A 53 -2.59 18.04 5.41
N SER A 54 -3.83 18.43 5.67
CA SER A 54 -4.53 18.17 6.92
C SER A 54 -4.54 16.68 7.33
N GLY A 55 -3.97 16.37 8.50
CA GLY A 55 -4.25 15.16 9.28
C GLY A 55 -3.59 13.85 8.83
N GLY A 56 -2.72 13.89 7.81
CA GLY A 56 -1.91 12.73 7.43
C GLY A 56 -0.72 12.52 8.38
N PRO A 57 -0.17 11.30 8.47
CA PRO A 57 1.12 11.10 9.11
C PRO A 57 2.19 11.92 8.40
N ALA A 58 3.01 12.63 9.17
CA ALA A 58 3.99 13.56 8.65
C ALA A 58 5.28 13.54 9.47
N PHE A 59 6.41 13.80 8.82
CA PHE A 59 7.69 13.99 9.50
C PHE A 59 8.56 15.03 8.80
N HIS A 60 9.51 15.59 9.55
CA HIS A 60 10.43 16.58 9.02
C HIS A 60 11.59 15.91 8.28
N ILE A 61 11.91 16.41 7.09
CA ILE A 61 13.10 16.03 6.33
C ILE A 61 14.01 17.22 6.12
N LEU A 62 15.29 16.96 5.98
CA LEU A 62 16.26 17.93 5.49
C LEU A 62 16.15 18.00 3.96
N THR A 63 15.98 19.20 3.43
CA THR A 63 15.87 19.44 1.98
C THR A 63 17.14 19.07 1.21
N CYS A 64 18.30 19.03 1.87
CA CYS A 64 19.54 18.53 1.27
C CYS A 64 19.51 17.02 1.00
N ASN A 65 18.60 16.28 1.63
CA ASN A 65 18.41 14.84 1.42
C ASN A 65 17.42 14.56 0.28
N LEU A 66 16.88 15.61 -0.37
CA LEU A 66 16.01 15.48 -1.52
C LEU A 66 16.79 15.59 -2.82
N LYS A 67 16.60 14.61 -3.70
CA LYS A 67 17.17 14.59 -5.05
C LYS A 67 16.05 14.77 -6.07
N TYR A 68 16.18 15.75 -6.95
CA TYR A 68 15.21 15.93 -8.02
C TYR A 68 15.29 14.75 -8.98
N THR A 69 14.16 14.11 -9.28
CA THR A 69 14.12 12.90 -10.12
C THR A 69 14.13 13.21 -11.61
N GLY A 70 13.95 14.48 -12.01
CA GLY A 70 13.70 14.85 -13.41
C GLY A 70 12.25 14.68 -13.83
N ILE A 71 11.39 14.14 -12.97
CA ILE A 71 9.99 13.83 -13.25
C ILE A 71 9.09 14.95 -12.71
N GLU A 72 8.12 15.35 -13.52
CA GLU A 72 6.97 16.14 -13.09
C GLU A 72 5.68 15.34 -13.27
N ARG A 73 4.72 15.52 -12.37
CA ARG A 73 3.40 14.89 -12.43
C ARG A 73 2.31 15.88 -12.08
N GLU A 74 1.13 15.71 -12.67
CA GLU A 74 -0.04 16.45 -12.24
C GLU A 74 -0.50 15.99 -10.87
N ARG A 75 -0.71 16.96 -9.96
CA ARG A 75 -1.28 16.74 -8.64
C ARG A 75 -2.52 17.61 -8.45
N SER A 76 -3.57 17.00 -7.92
CA SER A 76 -4.77 17.72 -7.48
C SER A 76 -4.55 18.40 -6.13
N PHE A 77 -4.94 19.67 -6.05
CA PHE A 77 -5.04 20.48 -4.84
C PHE A 77 -6.47 20.97 -4.66
N TRP A 78 -6.79 21.43 -3.46
CA TRP A 78 -8.03 22.16 -3.21
C TRP A 78 -7.78 23.48 -2.49
N LYS A 79 -8.70 24.42 -2.65
CA LYS A 79 -8.72 25.68 -1.88
C LYS A 79 -10.14 26.15 -1.62
N PHE A 80 -10.29 27.11 -0.73
CA PHE A 80 -11.57 27.79 -0.54
C PHE A 80 -11.80 28.82 -1.64
N LYS A 81 -13.02 28.85 -2.20
CA LYS A 81 -13.39 29.86 -3.19
C LYS A 81 -13.42 31.23 -2.52
N ASN A 82 -12.90 32.25 -3.20
CA ASN A 82 -12.82 33.63 -2.69
C ASN A 82 -12.14 33.75 -1.31
N ASN A 83 -11.22 32.82 -0.97
CA ASN A 83 -10.56 32.75 0.33
C ASN A 83 -11.51 32.66 1.54
N LEU A 84 -12.73 32.13 1.33
CA LEU A 84 -13.76 32.05 2.37
C LEU A 84 -13.94 30.61 2.88
N ALA A 85 -13.44 30.34 4.09
CA ALA A 85 -13.52 29.04 4.75
C ALA A 85 -14.97 28.67 5.14
N ARG A 86 -15.66 27.90 4.30
CA ARG A 86 -17.04 27.42 4.53
C ARG A 86 -17.25 26.02 3.97
N ALA A 87 -18.09 25.23 4.64
CA ALA A 87 -18.53 23.93 4.14
C ALA A 87 -19.15 24.07 2.74
N GLY A 88 -18.78 23.18 1.82
CA GLY A 88 -19.23 23.24 0.42
C GLY A 88 -18.60 24.34 -0.44
N ASN A 89 -17.77 25.22 0.13
CA ASN A 89 -17.15 26.34 -0.59
C ASN A 89 -15.70 26.05 -1.01
N SER A 90 -15.44 24.84 -1.50
CA SER A 90 -14.12 24.45 -2.01
C SER A 90 -14.13 24.29 -3.52
N GLU A 91 -12.96 24.47 -4.13
CA GLU A 91 -12.69 24.10 -5.51
C GLU A 91 -11.42 23.26 -5.58
N ARG A 92 -11.35 22.41 -6.62
CA ARG A 92 -10.19 21.58 -6.91
C ARG A 92 -9.54 22.04 -8.20
N TYR A 93 -8.22 21.95 -8.25
CA TYR A 93 -7.43 22.29 -9.42
C TYR A 93 -6.18 21.40 -9.46
N ALA A 94 -5.63 21.18 -10.66
CA ALA A 94 -4.40 20.41 -10.84
C ALA A 94 -3.22 21.33 -11.14
N LEU A 95 -2.02 20.92 -10.73
CA LEU A 95 -0.76 21.56 -11.09
C LEU A 95 0.28 20.51 -11.43
N SER A 96 1.12 20.79 -12.43
CA SER A 96 2.38 20.07 -12.61
C SER A 96 3.31 20.39 -11.44
N VAL A 97 3.73 19.37 -10.72
CA VAL A 97 4.63 19.48 -9.57
C VAL A 97 5.84 18.57 -9.75
N LYS A 98 6.96 18.95 -9.15
CA LYS A 98 8.19 18.15 -9.23
C LYS A 98 8.11 16.98 -8.29
N ILE A 99 8.77 15.90 -8.68
CA ILE A 99 8.99 14.74 -7.84
C ILE A 99 10.42 14.77 -7.30
N TRP A 100 10.55 14.56 -6.00
CA TRP A 100 11.80 14.45 -5.29
C TRP A 100 11.93 13.07 -4.68
N GLU A 101 13.09 12.46 -4.84
CA GLU A 101 13.46 11.24 -4.14
C GLU A 101 14.02 11.60 -2.76
N TYR A 102 13.51 10.92 -1.75
CA TYR A 102 14.06 10.91 -0.40
C TYR A 102 14.67 9.53 -0.10
N GLN A 103 15.94 9.54 0.25
CA GLN A 103 16.67 8.38 0.75
C GLN A 103 17.04 8.64 2.21
N ALA A 104 16.48 7.85 3.13
CA ALA A 104 16.87 7.90 4.53
C ALA A 104 18.34 7.44 4.71
N GLU A 105 18.98 7.91 5.77
CA GLU A 105 20.36 7.50 6.11
C GLU A 105 20.41 5.99 6.40
N GLU A 106 19.51 5.53 7.26
CA GLU A 106 19.38 4.12 7.62
C GLU A 106 18.43 3.38 6.67
N PRO A 107 18.76 2.13 6.28
CA PRO A 107 17.87 1.29 5.48
C PRO A 107 16.68 0.81 6.32
N HIS A 108 15.70 0.18 5.67
CA HIS A 108 14.62 -0.50 6.38
C HIS A 108 15.08 -1.92 6.80
N ASP A 109 14.69 -2.39 7.98
CA ASP A 109 15.11 -3.70 8.54
C ASP A 109 14.53 -4.94 7.81
N ILE A 110 13.63 -4.74 6.85
CA ILE A 110 12.81 -5.80 6.24
C ILE A 110 12.77 -5.59 4.73
N PHE A 111 12.37 -4.40 4.28
CA PHE A 111 12.32 -4.09 2.86
C PHE A 111 13.67 -3.60 2.35
N GLN A 112 14.07 -4.10 1.19
CA GLN A 112 15.24 -3.62 0.46
C GLN A 112 14.96 -2.22 -0.11
N ASP A 113 16.01 -1.40 -0.20
CA ASP A 113 15.99 -0.15 -0.98
C ASP A 113 15.45 -0.39 -2.40
N THR A 114 14.72 0.58 -2.93
CA THR A 114 14.06 0.50 -4.23
C THR A 114 14.34 1.74 -5.09
N ASP A 115 13.73 1.84 -6.27
CA ASP A 115 13.86 2.98 -7.17
C ASP A 115 12.53 3.73 -7.35
N VAL A 116 12.62 4.94 -7.91
CA VAL A 116 11.49 5.85 -8.09
C VAL A 116 10.47 5.25 -9.05
N GLU A 117 10.90 4.61 -10.14
CA GLU A 117 10.02 3.98 -11.10
C GLU A 117 9.19 2.84 -10.47
N THR A 118 9.81 2.04 -9.62
CA THR A 118 9.16 0.94 -8.90
C THR A 118 8.07 1.47 -7.99
N VAL A 119 8.35 2.48 -7.15
CA VAL A 119 7.32 3.06 -6.26
C VAL A 119 6.17 3.67 -7.05
N LEU A 120 6.47 4.41 -8.13
CA LEU A 120 5.43 4.98 -9.00
C LEU A 120 4.58 3.90 -9.66
N SER A 121 5.22 2.85 -10.19
CA SER A 121 4.51 1.75 -10.85
C SER A 121 3.62 0.98 -9.87
N LEU A 122 4.07 0.76 -8.63
CA LEU A 122 3.29 0.09 -7.59
C LEU A 122 2.08 0.94 -7.15
N PHE A 123 2.25 2.25 -7.07
CA PHE A 123 1.15 3.18 -6.77
C PHE A 123 0.10 3.26 -7.90
N GLU A 124 0.56 3.21 -9.16
CA GLU A 124 -0.31 3.23 -10.34
C GLU A 124 -0.94 1.86 -10.63
N SER A 125 -0.25 0.77 -10.26
CA SER A 125 -0.79 -0.57 -10.33
C SER A 125 -1.92 -0.70 -9.31
N ASN A 126 -3.16 -0.76 -9.80
CA ASN A 126 -4.29 -1.16 -8.97
C ASN A 126 -3.89 -2.41 -8.17
N ASP A 127 -4.33 -2.52 -6.91
CA ASP A 127 -4.08 -3.66 -5.98
C ASP A 127 -4.58 -5.01 -6.54
N VAL A 128 -4.11 -5.44 -7.70
CA VAL A 128 -4.55 -6.58 -8.47
C VAL A 128 -3.33 -7.49 -8.59
N PRO A 129 -3.34 -8.65 -7.93
CA PRO A 129 -2.23 -9.58 -8.02
C PRO A 129 -2.09 -10.07 -9.48
N PRO A 130 -0.87 -10.30 -9.97
CA PRO A 130 -0.63 -11.00 -11.23
C PRO A 130 -1.42 -12.33 -11.25
N SER A 131 -2.18 -12.61 -12.31
CA SER A 131 -2.93 -13.87 -12.40
C SER A 131 -1.99 -15.04 -12.62
N THR A 132 -2.01 -16.04 -11.74
CA THR A 132 -1.26 -17.31 -11.89
C THR A 132 -2.01 -18.37 -12.69
N LEU A 133 -2.99 -18.00 -13.51
CA LEU A 133 -3.73 -19.00 -14.28
C LEU A 133 -2.91 -19.38 -15.50
N ASP A 134 -2.25 -20.54 -15.40
CA ASP A 134 -1.54 -21.17 -16.53
C ASP A 134 -2.53 -21.68 -17.61
N GLU A 135 -3.80 -21.92 -17.27
CA GLU A 135 -4.81 -22.49 -18.20
C GLU A 135 -6.23 -21.90 -18.03
N PRO A 136 -7.05 -21.85 -19.10
CA PRO A 136 -8.44 -21.41 -19.03
C PRO A 136 -9.29 -22.35 -18.16
N ILE A 137 -10.15 -21.75 -17.33
CA ILE A 137 -11.07 -22.45 -16.44
C ILE A 137 -12.14 -23.19 -17.27
N GLY A 138 -12.28 -24.50 -17.02
CA GLY A 138 -13.42 -25.28 -17.50
C GLY A 138 -14.70 -24.84 -16.78
N SER A 139 -15.82 -24.81 -17.50
CA SER A 139 -17.15 -24.59 -16.94
C SER A 139 -17.53 -25.76 -16.04
N GLY A 140 -17.22 -25.67 -14.75
CA GLY A 140 -17.63 -26.66 -13.77
C GLY A 140 -19.05 -26.38 -13.32
N ASP A 141 -19.99 -27.22 -13.75
CA ASP A 141 -21.33 -27.29 -13.18
C ASP A 141 -21.25 -27.61 -11.68
N GLY A 142 -21.39 -26.60 -10.82
CA GLY A 142 -21.83 -26.70 -9.42
C GLY A 142 -21.00 -27.48 -8.38
N GLU A 143 -20.11 -28.42 -8.75
CA GLU A 143 -19.47 -29.36 -7.81
C GLU A 143 -18.01 -29.03 -7.47
N TYR A 144 -17.37 -28.12 -8.20
CA TYR A 144 -15.95 -27.81 -8.01
C TYR A 144 -15.74 -26.36 -7.64
N TYR A 145 -14.90 -26.14 -6.62
CA TYR A 145 -14.48 -24.81 -6.20
C TYR A 145 -12.97 -24.68 -6.33
N LEU A 146 -12.51 -23.47 -6.65
CA LEU A 146 -11.09 -23.15 -6.80
C LEU A 146 -10.52 -22.71 -5.46
N TYR A 147 -9.35 -23.24 -5.11
CA TYR A 147 -8.68 -22.95 -3.85
C TYR A 147 -7.20 -22.62 -4.04
N ARG A 148 -6.65 -21.80 -3.14
CA ARG A 148 -5.22 -21.69 -2.88
C ARG A 148 -4.93 -22.18 -1.46
N GLY A 149 -4.24 -23.31 -1.32
CA GLY A 149 -4.25 -24.02 -0.04
C GLY A 149 -5.69 -24.29 0.38
N ASP A 150 -6.08 -23.82 1.56
CA ASP A 150 -7.45 -23.99 2.08
C ASP A 150 -8.36 -22.78 1.81
N TYR A 151 -7.87 -21.76 1.08
CA TYR A 151 -8.60 -20.52 0.83
C TYR A 151 -9.38 -20.55 -0.47
N LYS A 152 -10.71 -20.49 -0.36
CA LYS A 152 -11.64 -20.45 -1.49
C LYS A 152 -11.50 -19.16 -2.28
N VAL A 153 -11.45 -19.29 -3.60
CA VAL A 153 -11.38 -18.19 -4.56
C VAL A 153 -12.74 -18.01 -5.23
N PHE A 154 -13.22 -16.77 -5.35
CA PHE A 154 -14.55 -16.47 -5.88
C PHE A 154 -14.49 -15.98 -7.33
N PRO A 155 -15.48 -16.28 -8.18
CA PRO A 155 -15.63 -15.60 -9.46
C PRO A 155 -15.93 -14.11 -9.25
N HIS A 156 -15.35 -13.24 -10.07
CA HIS A 156 -15.59 -11.80 -9.99
C HIS A 156 -17.05 -11.46 -10.33
N PRO A 157 -17.78 -10.68 -9.50
CA PRO A 157 -19.23 -10.51 -9.58
C PRO A 157 -19.73 -9.81 -10.85
N PHE A 158 -18.86 -9.11 -11.58
CA PHE A 158 -19.19 -8.41 -12.83
C PHE A 158 -18.64 -9.08 -14.10
N SER A 159 -18.09 -10.28 -13.97
CA SER A 159 -17.64 -11.07 -15.11
C SER A 159 -18.85 -11.54 -15.93
N ARG A 160 -19.18 -10.83 -17.02
CA ARG A 160 -20.13 -11.31 -18.05
C ARG A 160 -19.57 -12.44 -18.92
N LYS A 161 -18.31 -12.82 -18.68
CA LYS A 161 -17.63 -13.92 -19.36
C LYS A 161 -17.71 -15.19 -18.51
N PRO A 162 -17.63 -16.39 -19.12
CA PRO A 162 -17.52 -17.65 -18.36
C PRO A 162 -16.45 -17.52 -17.27
N MET A 163 -16.72 -18.11 -16.09
CA MET A 163 -15.78 -18.17 -14.96
C MET A 163 -14.39 -18.50 -15.50
N GLY A 164 -13.41 -17.61 -15.35
CA GLY A 164 -12.14 -17.77 -16.08
C GLY A 164 -11.20 -16.59 -16.07
N GLN A 165 -11.68 -15.40 -16.44
CA GLN A 165 -10.77 -14.27 -16.66
C GLN A 165 -10.59 -13.35 -15.46
N TYR A 166 -11.47 -13.44 -14.46
CA TYR A 166 -11.39 -12.64 -13.24
C TYR A 166 -11.81 -13.51 -12.06
N VAL A 167 -10.84 -14.19 -11.46
CA VAL A 167 -10.98 -14.83 -10.15
C VAL A 167 -10.54 -13.84 -9.08
N GLN A 168 -11.36 -13.67 -8.05
CA GLN A 168 -11.08 -12.84 -6.89
C GLN A 168 -10.48 -13.71 -5.78
N ASP A 169 -9.17 -13.87 -5.82
CA ASP A 169 -8.38 -14.38 -4.69
C ASP A 169 -8.19 -13.22 -3.71
N THR A 170 -9.14 -13.07 -2.78
CA THR A 170 -9.18 -11.92 -1.85
C THR A 170 -7.95 -11.88 -0.94
N MET A 171 -7.43 -13.05 -0.56
CA MET A 171 -6.22 -13.15 0.26
C MET A 171 -4.98 -12.73 -0.54
N ALA A 172 -4.82 -13.25 -1.77
CA ALA A 172 -3.76 -12.79 -2.69
C ALA A 172 -3.82 -11.28 -2.91
N LYS A 173 -5.04 -10.74 -3.11
CA LYS A 173 -5.24 -9.31 -3.32
C LYS A 173 -4.73 -8.48 -2.15
N LYS A 174 -5.06 -8.89 -0.92
CA LYS A 174 -4.59 -8.19 0.28
C LYS A 174 -3.08 -8.32 0.46
N ILE A 175 -2.49 -9.50 0.22
CA ILE A 175 -1.03 -9.71 0.30
C ILE A 175 -0.30 -8.85 -0.72
N TRP A 176 -0.79 -8.83 -1.97
CA TRP A 176 -0.24 -7.99 -3.02
C TRP A 176 -0.36 -6.50 -2.69
N SER A 177 -1.50 -6.09 -2.15
CA SER A 177 -1.70 -4.71 -1.68
C SER A 177 -0.77 -4.34 -0.53
N ALA A 178 -0.52 -5.26 0.41
CA ALA A 178 0.44 -5.05 1.47
C ALA A 178 1.86 -4.92 0.90
N TYR A 179 2.24 -5.77 -0.05
CA TYR A 179 3.54 -5.68 -0.72
C TYR A 179 3.71 -4.37 -1.49
N SER A 180 2.74 -3.98 -2.32
CA SER A 180 2.82 -2.75 -3.13
C SER A 180 2.92 -1.49 -2.29
N ARG A 181 2.49 -1.57 -1.04
CA ARG A 181 2.54 -0.49 -0.04
C ARG A 181 3.67 -0.65 0.97
N PHE A 182 4.55 -1.63 0.79
CA PHE A 182 5.63 -1.94 1.73
C PHE A 182 5.11 -2.08 3.18
N GLN A 183 3.95 -2.71 3.34
CA GLN A 183 3.28 -2.89 4.61
C GLN A 183 3.59 -4.28 5.19
N ILE A 184 4.04 -4.31 6.43
CA ILE A 184 4.14 -5.53 7.24
C ILE A 184 2.80 -5.75 7.95
N MET A 185 2.25 -6.96 7.86
CA MET A 185 1.01 -7.30 8.54
C MET A 185 1.33 -7.75 9.97
N SER A 186 0.71 -7.11 10.96
CA SER A 186 0.87 -7.50 12.36
C SER A 186 -0.24 -8.45 12.76
N VAL A 187 0.13 -9.66 13.18
CA VAL A 187 -0.79 -10.70 13.65
C VAL A 187 -0.53 -10.94 15.14
N THR A 188 -1.60 -11.07 15.91
CA THR A 188 -1.56 -11.31 17.34
C THR A 188 -2.21 -12.66 17.64
N GLU A 189 -1.49 -13.50 18.37
CA GLU A 189 -2.04 -14.69 19.01
C GLU A 189 -2.66 -14.31 20.36
N HIS A 190 -3.84 -14.85 20.64
CA HIS A 190 -4.60 -14.61 21.86
C HIS A 190 -4.66 -15.89 22.68
N ASP A 191 -4.47 -15.76 23.99
CA ASP A 191 -4.59 -16.88 24.93
C ASP A 191 -6.00 -17.50 24.87
N GLU A 192 -7.02 -16.63 24.83
CA GLU A 192 -8.43 -16.98 24.71
C GLU A 192 -9.01 -16.55 23.35
N PRO A 193 -10.00 -17.28 22.80
CA PRO A 193 -10.63 -16.91 21.54
C PRO A 193 -11.31 -15.53 21.61
N VAL A 194 -11.09 -14.71 20.59
CA VAL A 194 -11.69 -13.38 20.44
C VAL A 194 -12.73 -13.36 19.32
N GLY A 195 -13.71 -12.46 19.44
CA GLY A 195 -14.78 -12.27 18.45
C GLY A 195 -15.57 -13.56 18.19
N CYS A 196 -15.51 -14.06 16.96
CA CYS A 196 -16.22 -15.27 16.52
C CYS A 196 -15.44 -16.57 16.80
N GLY A 197 -14.59 -16.61 17.82
CA GLY A 197 -13.83 -17.81 18.21
C GLY A 197 -12.45 -17.92 17.57
N TYR A 198 -11.85 -16.81 17.14
CA TYR A 198 -10.52 -16.79 16.54
C TYR A 198 -9.44 -16.65 17.60
N LYS A 199 -8.33 -17.38 17.47
CA LYS A 199 -7.16 -17.25 18.36
C LYS A 199 -6.02 -16.46 17.75
N VAL A 200 -6.03 -16.22 16.45
CA VAL A 200 -4.96 -15.47 15.77
C VAL A 200 -5.62 -14.40 14.90
N THR A 201 -5.32 -13.12 15.11
CA THR A 201 -5.98 -12.02 14.39
C THR A 201 -5.03 -10.88 14.05
N SER A 202 -5.33 -10.11 13.00
CA SER A 202 -4.60 -8.88 12.67
C SER A 202 -5.51 -7.65 12.71
N GLY A 203 -4.94 -6.46 12.90
CA GLY A 203 -5.65 -5.19 12.66
C GLY A 203 -6.13 -5.00 11.21
N ASP A 204 -5.50 -5.69 10.26
CA ASP A 204 -5.81 -5.64 8.82
C ASP A 204 -6.96 -6.60 8.39
N GLY A 205 -7.67 -7.17 9.37
CA GLY A 205 -8.85 -7.99 9.17
C GLY A 205 -8.59 -9.42 8.69
N TYR A 206 -7.42 -9.99 8.99
CA TYR A 206 -7.19 -11.44 9.03
C TYR A 206 -7.59 -12.00 10.39
N ALA A 207 -8.20 -13.18 10.37
CA ALA A 207 -8.56 -13.92 11.57
C ALA A 207 -8.51 -15.42 11.27
N PHE A 208 -7.87 -16.17 12.16
CA PHE A 208 -7.67 -17.61 12.06
C PHE A 208 -8.09 -18.26 13.38
N LYS A 209 -8.72 -19.42 13.27
CA LYS A 209 -9.23 -20.20 14.39
C LYS A 209 -8.12 -20.55 15.37
N ASP A 210 -6.95 -20.91 14.84
CA ASP A 210 -5.78 -21.32 15.59
C ASP A 210 -4.48 -21.08 14.79
N ASN A 211 -3.35 -21.42 15.41
CA ASN A 211 -2.04 -21.32 14.79
C ASN A 211 -1.84 -22.27 13.60
N ALA A 212 -2.58 -23.39 13.54
CA ALA A 212 -2.46 -24.32 12.41
C ALA A 212 -3.06 -23.69 11.15
N GLU A 213 -4.22 -23.05 11.27
CA GLU A 213 -4.84 -22.30 10.16
C GLU A 213 -3.98 -21.09 9.76
N PHE A 214 -3.39 -20.37 10.73
CA PHE A 214 -2.42 -19.31 10.42
C PHE A 214 -1.17 -19.84 9.69
N SER A 215 -0.64 -21.00 10.08
CA SER A 215 0.50 -21.61 9.40
C SER A 215 0.14 -22.04 7.97
N ALA A 216 -1.06 -22.57 7.76
CA ALA A 216 -1.56 -22.89 6.41
C ALA A 216 -1.68 -21.65 5.52
N PHE A 217 -2.08 -20.50 6.08
CA PHE A 217 -2.06 -19.20 5.39
C PHE A 217 -0.65 -18.81 4.95
N VAL A 218 0.30 -18.83 5.88
CA VAL A 218 1.70 -18.49 5.63
C VAL A 218 2.28 -19.36 4.52
N ASP A 219 2.04 -20.66 4.58
CA ASP A 219 2.49 -21.63 3.57
C ASP A 219 1.80 -21.45 2.21
N ALA A 220 0.53 -21.07 2.18
CA ALA A 220 -0.23 -20.94 0.93
C ALA A 220 0.31 -19.82 0.04
N TYR A 221 0.84 -18.76 0.65
CA TYR A 221 1.34 -17.58 -0.03
C TYR A 221 2.86 -17.39 0.13
N SER A 222 3.56 -18.40 0.64
CA SER A 222 5.01 -18.41 0.84
C SER A 222 5.48 -17.13 1.56
N LEU A 223 4.82 -16.81 2.67
CA LEU A 223 5.06 -15.60 3.45
C LEU A 223 6.21 -15.81 4.44
N GLU A 224 6.97 -14.77 4.70
CA GLU A 224 7.97 -14.78 5.77
C GLU A 224 7.32 -14.31 7.08
N VAL A 225 7.61 -15.00 8.18
CA VAL A 225 7.12 -14.66 9.52
C VAL A 225 8.30 -14.36 10.43
N ARG A 226 8.25 -13.21 11.10
CA ARG A 226 9.21 -12.80 12.14
C ARG A 226 8.50 -12.61 13.47
N ASP A 227 9.26 -12.68 14.55
CA ASP A 227 8.75 -12.30 15.87
C ASP A 227 8.54 -10.77 15.93
N GLY A 228 7.42 -10.37 16.53
CA GLY A 228 7.11 -8.97 16.78
C GLY A 228 7.75 -8.45 18.06
N TYR A 229 7.39 -7.21 18.40
CA TYR A 229 7.85 -6.58 19.63
C TYR A 229 7.22 -7.24 20.87
N TRP A 230 5.95 -7.67 20.76
CA TRP A 230 5.25 -8.36 21.84
C TRP A 230 5.42 -9.89 21.70
N PRO A 231 5.47 -10.65 22.82
CA PRO A 231 5.68 -12.10 22.79
C PRO A 231 4.66 -12.88 21.96
N ASN A 232 3.42 -12.38 21.90
CA ASN A 232 2.32 -12.97 21.16
C ASN A 232 2.08 -12.30 19.80
N GLN A 233 3.00 -11.44 19.34
CA GLN A 233 2.91 -10.77 18.06
C GLN A 233 3.84 -11.43 17.05
N LYS A 234 3.31 -11.63 15.84
CA LYS A 234 4.05 -12.06 14.66
C LYS A 234 3.95 -10.98 13.59
N LEU A 235 5.07 -10.75 12.90
CA LEU A 235 5.16 -9.85 11.76
C LEU A 235 5.20 -10.69 10.50
N VAL A 236 4.21 -10.50 9.63
CA VAL A 236 4.09 -11.24 8.36
C VAL A 236 4.52 -10.33 7.22
N VAL A 237 5.60 -10.71 6.55
CA VAL A 237 6.17 -9.99 5.43
C VAL A 237 5.53 -10.52 4.14
N PRO A 238 4.88 -9.66 3.33
CA PRO A 238 4.21 -10.10 2.12
C PRO A 238 5.23 -10.53 1.04
N ASN A 239 4.92 -11.61 0.32
CA ASN A 239 5.77 -12.12 -0.76
C ASN A 239 5.29 -11.63 -2.14
N GLN A 240 6.16 -10.96 -2.88
CA GLN A 240 5.90 -10.50 -4.25
C GLN A 240 6.08 -11.57 -5.32
N ASN A 241 6.84 -12.63 -5.04
CA ASN A 241 7.12 -13.66 -6.01
C ASN A 241 5.93 -14.61 -6.10
N VAL A 242 4.93 -14.19 -6.87
CA VAL A 242 3.67 -14.92 -7.06
C VAL A 242 3.88 -16.35 -7.59
N SER A 243 5.02 -16.63 -8.23
CA SER A 243 5.37 -17.98 -8.68
C SER A 243 5.73 -18.95 -7.55
N GLU A 244 6.11 -18.43 -6.38
CA GLU A 244 6.38 -19.21 -5.17
C GLU A 244 5.11 -19.56 -4.39
N TRP A 245 4.00 -18.86 -4.64
CA TRP A 245 2.73 -19.16 -3.97
C TRP A 245 2.23 -20.55 -4.38
N ARG A 246 1.49 -21.23 -3.49
CA ARG A 246 0.85 -22.50 -3.85
C ARG A 246 -0.05 -22.29 -5.06
N LYS A 247 0.02 -23.20 -6.04
CA LYS A 247 -0.82 -23.12 -7.23
C LYS A 247 -2.30 -23.25 -6.87
N LEU A 248 -3.13 -22.58 -7.66
CA LEU A 248 -4.58 -22.75 -7.60
C LEU A 248 -4.93 -24.18 -8.00
N HIS A 249 -5.86 -24.80 -7.29
CA HIS A 249 -6.32 -26.16 -7.59
C HIS A 249 -7.83 -26.30 -7.36
N TRP A 250 -8.44 -27.25 -8.06
CA TRP A 250 -9.87 -27.54 -7.95
C TRP A 250 -10.12 -28.56 -6.86
N VAL A 251 -11.11 -28.27 -6.01
CA VAL A 251 -11.59 -29.18 -4.97
C VAL A 251 -13.04 -29.51 -5.25
N LYS A 252 -13.34 -30.82 -5.28
CA LYS A 252 -14.71 -31.31 -5.35
C LYS A 252 -15.36 -31.19 -3.97
N GLN A 253 -16.54 -30.57 -3.89
CA GLN A 253 -17.36 -30.52 -2.66
C GLN A 253 -18.54 -31.46 -2.73
#